data_AF-X6D5W2-F1
#
_entry.id   AF-X6D5W2-F1
#
_cell.length_a   1.000
_cell.length_b   1.000
_cell.length_c   1.000
_cell.angle_alpha   90.00
_cell.angle_beta   90.00
_cell.angle_gamma   90.00
#
_symmetry.space_group_name_H-M   'P 1'
#
loop_
_entity.id
_entity.type
_entity.pdbx_description
1 polymer ?
#
loop_
_entity_poly.entity_id
_entity_poly.type
_entity_poly.pdbx_seq_one_letter_code
_entity_poly.pdbx_strand_id
1 'polypeptide(L)'
;MSASGLRHESDAVIVLPDIIIHVETKHLGHEVSKNDLMIFNQKGLDFMMSGATPLTARPLYRVFLSGGPLSPEARRFALLWGIVAVEPDVLPLPVLHWLAGSSFAEHPGFRHSAERIWRDVPVLVASLQERIRRLPSCLEGHLETLSRSRIERYLEDVQMACGDRCWRELDYIDPFWLENIYSEFSRHLPRLTKMNWSSALVE
;
A
#
# COMPACT_ATOMS: atom_id res chain seq x y z
N MET A 1 28.23 -14.80 19.26
CA MET A 1 26.94 -15.13 18.62
C MET A 1 26.56 -13.98 17.72
N SER A 2 26.46 -14.24 16.41
CA SER A 2 26.37 -13.20 15.38
C SER A 2 24.92 -12.76 15.19
N ALA A 3 24.50 -11.67 15.82
CA ALA A 3 23.19 -11.04 15.65
C ALA A 3 23.11 -10.23 14.33
N SER A 4 23.59 -10.81 13.22
CA SER A 4 23.67 -10.16 11.92
C SER A 4 22.44 -10.36 11.04
N GLY A 5 21.48 -11.20 11.46
CA GLY A 5 20.43 -11.73 10.57
C GLY A 5 19.08 -11.01 10.60
N LEU A 6 18.90 -9.95 11.38
CA LEU A 6 17.57 -9.33 11.61
C LEU A 6 17.51 -7.81 11.42
N ARG A 7 18.62 -7.16 11.05
CA ARG A 7 18.62 -5.72 10.75
C ARG A 7 18.44 -5.53 9.25
N HIS A 8 17.21 -5.68 8.79
CA HIS A 8 16.85 -5.18 7.47
C HIS A 8 16.77 -3.65 7.53
N GLU A 9 17.46 -2.99 6.60
CA GLU A 9 17.32 -1.56 6.40
C GLU A 9 15.93 -1.28 5.82
N SER A 10 15.14 -0.48 6.56
CA SER A 10 13.85 0.06 6.14
C SER A 10 14.06 1.50 5.71
N ASP A 11 13.55 1.88 4.54
CA ASP A 11 13.69 3.25 4.05
C ASP A 11 12.93 4.24 4.94
N ALA A 12 11.71 3.87 5.34
CA ALA A 12 10.96 4.62 6.35
C ALA A 12 9.97 3.75 7.12
N VAL A 13 9.72 4.12 8.38
CA VAL A 13 8.66 3.58 9.21
C VAL A 13 7.90 4.75 9.85
N ILE A 14 6.59 4.77 9.65
CA ILE A 14 5.69 5.76 10.26
C ILE A 14 4.94 5.05 11.39
N VAL A 15 5.05 5.57 12.60
CA VAL A 15 4.36 5.04 13.77
C VAL A 15 3.28 6.02 14.20
N LEU A 16 2.03 5.61 14.10
CA LEU A 16 0.87 6.31 14.63
C LEU A 16 0.36 5.57 15.89
N PRO A 17 -0.52 6.19 16.70
CA PRO A 17 -1.08 5.53 17.89
C PRO A 17 -1.70 4.17 17.57
N ASP A 18 -2.42 4.06 16.45
CA ASP A 18 -3.23 2.89 16.14
C ASP A 18 -2.65 2.00 15.03
N ILE A 19 -1.73 2.51 14.21
CA ILE A 19 -1.16 1.77 13.07
C ILE A 19 0.33 2.02 12.92
N ILE A 20 0.99 1.07 12.26
CA ILE A 20 2.37 1.21 11.79
C ILE A 20 2.36 1.09 10.27
N ILE A 21 3.12 1.95 9.60
CA ILE A 21 3.28 1.92 8.15
C ILE A 21 4.77 1.72 7.86
N HIS A 22 5.11 0.57 7.27
CA HIS A 22 6.44 0.30 6.75
C HIS A 22 6.48 0.68 5.27
N VAL A 23 7.42 1.55 4.91
CA VAL A 23 7.56 2.08 3.56
C VAL A 23 8.89 1.63 2.97
N GLU A 24 8.83 1.09 1.76
CA GLU A 24 10.00 0.86 0.91
C GLU A 24 9.88 1.74 -0.34
N THR A 25 11.00 2.33 -0.73
CA THR A 25 11.13 3.18 -1.91
C THR A 25 12.07 2.53 -2.90
N LYS A 26 11.67 2.48 -4.16
CA LYS A 26 12.47 1.86 -5.21
C LYS A 26 12.50 2.76 -6.44
N HIS A 27 13.54 3.58 -6.53
CA HIS A 27 13.79 4.45 -7.68
C HIS A 27 14.58 3.68 -8.75
N LEU A 28 13.94 2.69 -9.37
CA LEU A 28 14.52 1.97 -10.51
C LEU A 28 14.00 2.55 -11.82
N GLY A 29 14.89 2.68 -12.81
CA GLY A 29 14.49 2.96 -14.21
C GLY A 29 13.99 1.73 -14.96
N HIS A 30 13.72 0.63 -14.27
CA HIS A 30 13.22 -0.63 -14.83
C HIS A 30 12.03 -1.15 -14.01
N GLU A 31 11.27 -2.05 -14.62
CA GLU A 31 10.09 -2.67 -14.01
C GLU A 31 10.43 -3.35 -12.68
N VAL A 32 9.58 -3.15 -11.67
CA VAL A 32 9.70 -3.81 -10.36
C VAL A 32 9.15 -5.23 -10.45
N SER A 33 9.99 -6.19 -10.06
CA SER A 33 9.67 -7.60 -10.13
C SER A 33 8.92 -8.10 -8.88
N LYS A 34 8.29 -9.26 -8.99
CA LYS A 34 7.71 -9.97 -7.84
C LYS A 34 8.76 -10.23 -6.73
N ASN A 35 10.00 -10.51 -7.09
CA ASN A 35 11.06 -10.80 -6.12
C ASN A 35 11.33 -9.61 -5.21
N ASP A 36 11.24 -8.39 -5.74
CA ASP A 36 11.43 -7.16 -4.96
C ASP A 36 10.37 -7.04 -3.86
N LEU A 37 9.10 -7.30 -4.21
CA LEU A 37 8.03 -7.31 -3.23
C LEU A 37 8.12 -8.49 -2.25
N MET A 38 8.65 -9.64 -2.67
CA MET A 38 8.89 -10.76 -1.75
C MET A 38 9.93 -10.40 -0.69
N ILE A 39 11.04 -9.76 -1.09
CA ILE A 39 12.06 -9.25 -0.17
C ILE A 39 11.43 -8.25 0.80
N PHE A 40 10.66 -7.29 0.29
CA PHE A 40 9.98 -6.30 1.14
C PHE A 40 8.97 -6.95 2.11
N ASN A 41 8.20 -7.93 1.63
CA ASN A 41 7.26 -8.69 2.47
C ASN A 41 7.99 -9.42 3.60
N GLN A 42 9.16 -10.01 3.32
CA GLN A 42 10.01 -10.66 4.32
C GLN A 42 10.49 -9.66 5.37
N LYS A 43 10.98 -8.47 4.96
CA LYS A 43 11.33 -7.40 5.92
C LYS A 43 10.17 -7.06 6.87
N GLY A 44 8.94 -7.02 6.34
CA GLY A 44 7.74 -6.78 7.15
C GLY A 44 7.42 -7.91 8.15
N LEU A 45 7.65 -9.17 7.75
CA LEU A 45 7.52 -10.31 8.65
C LEU A 45 8.57 -10.25 9.76
N ASP A 46 9.83 -9.98 9.42
CA ASP A 46 10.91 -9.87 10.39
C ASP A 46 10.68 -8.72 11.37
N PHE A 47 10.18 -7.58 10.89
CA PHE A 47 9.75 -6.46 11.73
C PHE A 47 8.72 -6.90 12.77
N MET A 48 7.69 -7.63 12.34
CA MET A 48 6.66 -8.17 13.22
C MET A 48 7.20 -9.22 14.22
N MET A 49 8.16 -10.05 13.81
CA MET A 49 8.75 -11.11 14.65
C MET A 49 9.86 -10.61 15.60
N SER A 50 10.39 -9.40 15.38
CA SER A 50 11.53 -8.84 16.13
C SER A 50 11.28 -8.57 17.62
N GLY A 51 10.05 -8.74 18.11
CA GLY A 51 9.76 -8.82 19.55
C GLY A 51 9.68 -7.49 20.32
N ALA A 52 9.73 -6.34 19.64
CA ALA A 52 9.43 -5.05 20.27
C ALA A 52 7.92 -4.95 20.58
N THR A 53 7.56 -5.29 21.82
CA THR A 53 6.19 -5.55 22.31
C THR A 53 5.13 -4.46 22.05
N PRO A 54 5.45 -3.15 21.95
CA PRO A 54 4.45 -2.15 21.57
C PRO A 54 4.06 -2.19 20.08
N LEU A 55 4.89 -2.79 19.22
CA LEU A 55 4.72 -2.77 17.76
C LEU A 55 3.95 -3.99 17.24
N THR A 56 3.98 -5.11 17.96
CA THR A 56 3.33 -6.37 17.52
C THR A 56 1.80 -6.32 17.60
N ALA A 57 1.26 -5.51 18.52
CA ALA A 57 -0.19 -5.34 18.70
C ALA A 57 -0.83 -4.42 17.65
N ARG A 58 -0.05 -3.52 17.02
CA ARG A 58 -0.57 -2.53 16.07
C ARG A 58 -0.59 -3.11 14.64
N PRO A 59 -1.68 -2.94 13.87
CA PRO A 59 -1.72 -3.30 12.46
C PRO A 59 -0.55 -2.70 11.67
N LEU A 60 0.24 -3.57 11.03
CA LEU A 60 1.36 -3.19 10.18
C LEU A 60 0.91 -3.13 8.72
N TYR A 61 0.73 -1.93 8.20
CA TYR A 61 0.53 -1.66 6.79
C TYR A 61 1.88 -1.53 6.08
N ARG A 62 1.91 -1.92 4.81
CA ARG A 62 3.12 -1.90 3.98
C ARG A 62 2.83 -1.13 2.72
N VAL A 63 3.66 -0.13 2.46
CA VAL A 63 3.58 0.72 1.28
C VAL A 63 4.85 0.54 0.48
N PHE A 64 4.70 0.22 -0.80
CA PHE A 64 5.81 0.09 -1.73
C PHE A 64 5.71 1.21 -2.76
N LEU A 65 6.65 2.16 -2.71
CA LEU A 65 6.73 3.31 -3.61
C LEU A 65 7.74 3.00 -4.71
N SER A 66 7.30 2.97 -5.96
CA SER A 66 8.13 2.68 -7.11
C SER A 66 8.24 3.87 -8.06
N GLY A 67 9.44 4.14 -8.56
CA GLY A 67 9.68 5.08 -9.65
C GLY A 67 9.40 4.51 -11.05
N GLY A 68 9.23 3.18 -11.17
CA GLY A 68 8.87 2.49 -12.40
C GLY A 68 7.61 1.63 -12.23
N PRO A 69 7.03 1.10 -13.32
CA PRO A 69 5.87 0.22 -13.22
C PRO A 69 6.23 -1.09 -12.53
N LEU A 70 5.24 -1.71 -11.88
CA LEU A 70 5.32 -3.07 -11.37
C LEU A 70 4.95 -4.07 -12.47
N SER A 71 5.59 -5.24 -12.47
CA SER A 71 5.16 -6.36 -13.31
C SER A 71 3.75 -6.82 -12.91
N PRO A 72 2.98 -7.46 -13.82
CA PRO A 72 1.68 -8.03 -13.47
C PRO A 72 1.74 -9.00 -12.28
N GLU A 73 2.79 -9.81 -12.19
CA GLU A 73 3.04 -10.73 -11.08
C GLU A 73 3.30 -9.99 -9.77
N ALA A 74 4.03 -8.87 -9.84
CA ALA A 74 4.30 -8.01 -8.70
C ALA A 74 3.00 -7.37 -8.18
N ARG A 75 2.18 -6.78 -9.05
CA ARG A 75 0.88 -6.20 -8.63
C ARG A 75 -0.03 -7.23 -7.97
N ARG A 76 -0.13 -8.44 -8.56
CA ARG A 76 -0.89 -9.55 -7.95
C ARG A 76 -0.35 -9.94 -6.58
N PHE A 77 0.98 -10.03 -6.46
CA PHE A 77 1.61 -10.32 -5.18
C PHE A 77 1.32 -9.24 -4.15
N ALA A 78 1.36 -7.96 -4.55
CA ALA A 78 1.04 -6.83 -3.69
C ALA A 78 -0.40 -6.94 -3.15
N LEU A 79 -1.38 -7.14 -4.03
CA LEU A 79 -2.79 -7.30 -3.63
C LEU A 79 -3.01 -8.49 -2.71
N LEU A 80 -2.42 -9.65 -3.04
CA LEU A 80 -2.52 -10.87 -2.24
C LEU A 80 -2.04 -10.63 -0.81
N TRP A 81 -0.92 -9.93 -0.67
CA TRP A 81 -0.31 -9.63 0.62
C TRP A 81 -0.79 -8.31 1.23
N GLY A 82 -1.75 -7.60 0.64
CA GLY A 82 -2.22 -6.31 1.16
C GLY A 82 -1.15 -5.21 1.19
N ILE A 83 -0.14 -5.31 0.32
CA ILE A 83 0.85 -4.26 0.12
C ILE A 83 0.21 -3.18 -0.74
N VAL A 84 0.23 -1.94 -0.28
CA VAL A 84 -0.17 -0.77 -1.06
C VAL A 84 0.96 -0.42 -2.01
N ALA A 85 0.79 -0.77 -3.29
CA ALA A 85 1.71 -0.33 -4.33
C ALA A 85 1.35 1.08 -4.80
N VAL A 86 2.36 1.93 -4.90
CA VAL A 86 2.30 3.23 -5.56
C VAL A 86 3.32 3.20 -6.68
N GLU A 87 2.85 3.36 -7.91
CA GLU A 87 3.65 3.27 -9.13
C GLU A 87 3.20 4.35 -10.11
N PRO A 88 3.99 4.66 -11.14
CA PRO A 88 3.58 5.61 -12.18
C PRO A 88 2.31 5.16 -12.88
N ASP A 89 1.53 6.12 -13.36
CA ASP A 89 0.35 5.93 -14.22
C ASP A 89 -0.82 5.12 -13.63
N VAL A 90 -0.76 4.77 -12.34
CA VAL A 90 -1.83 4.02 -11.65
C VAL A 90 -2.19 4.71 -10.34
N LEU A 91 -3.48 5.02 -10.16
CA LEU A 91 -3.96 5.54 -8.88
C LEU A 91 -3.84 4.47 -7.79
N PRO A 92 -3.20 4.78 -6.64
CA PRO A 92 -3.14 3.87 -5.50
C PRO A 92 -4.54 3.54 -4.98
N LEU A 93 -4.76 2.31 -4.52
CA LEU A 93 -6.06 1.89 -3.97
C LEU A 93 -6.61 2.84 -2.88
N PRO A 94 -5.80 3.34 -1.91
CA PRO A 94 -6.31 4.30 -0.93
C PRO A 94 -6.84 5.60 -1.54
N VAL A 95 -6.24 6.05 -2.66
CA VAL A 95 -6.71 7.24 -3.39
C VAL A 95 -8.06 6.95 -4.05
N LEU A 96 -8.21 5.77 -4.68
CA LEU A 96 -9.50 5.36 -5.23
C LEU A 96 -10.60 5.32 -4.17
N HIS A 97 -10.31 4.74 -3.00
CA HIS A 97 -11.25 4.70 -1.89
C HIS A 97 -11.63 6.10 -1.39
N TRP A 98 -10.66 7.00 -1.28
CA TRP A 98 -10.92 8.40 -0.93
C TRP A 98 -11.83 9.09 -1.96
N LEU A 99 -11.56 8.93 -3.26
CA LEU A 99 -12.41 9.48 -4.32
C LEU A 99 -13.83 8.91 -4.27
N ALA A 100 -13.98 7.62 -3.97
CA ALA A 100 -15.28 6.98 -3.82
C ALA A 100 -16.10 7.51 -2.63
N GLY A 101 -15.45 8.08 -1.61
CA GLY A 101 -16.09 8.69 -0.45
C GLY A 101 -16.21 10.22 -0.52
N SER A 102 -15.73 10.85 -1.58
CA SER A 102 -15.75 12.31 -1.74
C SER A 102 -16.87 12.76 -2.67
N SER A 103 -17.03 14.07 -2.84
CA SER A 103 -17.94 14.63 -3.85
C SER A 103 -17.60 14.18 -5.28
N PHE A 104 -16.38 13.68 -5.52
CA PHE A 104 -15.99 13.11 -6.80
C PHE A 104 -16.87 11.91 -7.20
N ALA A 105 -17.39 11.16 -6.22
CA ALA A 105 -18.32 10.05 -6.41
C ALA A 105 -19.61 10.44 -7.16
N GLU A 106 -19.98 11.72 -7.18
CA GLU A 106 -21.20 12.22 -7.83
C GLU A 106 -21.03 12.38 -9.35
N HIS A 107 -19.80 12.36 -9.88
CA HIS A 107 -19.56 12.47 -11.31
C HIS A 107 -20.19 11.30 -12.09
N PRO A 108 -20.98 11.56 -13.16
CA PRO A 108 -21.71 10.52 -13.88
C PRO A 108 -20.84 9.35 -14.38
N GLY A 109 -19.61 9.65 -14.80
CA GLY A 109 -18.64 8.66 -15.27
C GLY A 109 -18.10 7.72 -14.18
N PHE A 110 -18.15 8.15 -12.92
CA PHE A 110 -17.52 7.47 -11.78
C PHE A 110 -18.53 6.87 -10.78
N ARG A 111 -19.75 7.41 -10.70
CA ARG A 111 -20.78 7.00 -9.74
C ARG A 111 -20.98 5.49 -9.61
N HIS A 112 -21.04 4.79 -10.74
CA HIS A 112 -21.21 3.33 -10.78
C HIS A 112 -20.00 2.56 -10.22
N SER A 113 -18.81 3.13 -10.34
CA SER A 113 -17.57 2.55 -9.84
C SER A 113 -17.35 2.86 -8.35
N ALA A 114 -17.86 4.00 -7.87
CA ALA A 114 -17.65 4.48 -6.50
C ALA A 114 -18.14 3.46 -5.45
N GLU A 115 -19.37 2.95 -5.57
CA GLU A 115 -19.91 1.96 -4.62
C GLU A 115 -19.07 0.68 -4.58
N ARG A 116 -18.62 0.22 -5.75
CA ARG A 116 -17.75 -0.96 -5.86
C ARG A 116 -16.40 -0.73 -5.20
N ILE A 117 -15.77 0.40 -5.47
CA ILE A 117 -14.49 0.79 -4.86
C ILE A 117 -14.60 0.89 -3.34
N TRP A 118 -15.64 1.56 -2.85
CA TRP A 118 -15.91 1.74 -1.42
C TRP A 118 -16.01 0.40 -0.69
N ARG A 119 -16.67 -0.59 -1.30
CA ARG A 119 -16.81 -1.94 -0.75
C ARG A 119 -15.53 -2.77 -0.87
N ASP A 120 -14.86 -2.73 -2.01
CA ASP A 120 -13.84 -3.72 -2.37
C ASP A 120 -12.44 -3.32 -1.88
N VAL A 121 -12.08 -2.03 -1.96
CA VAL A 121 -10.74 -1.56 -1.58
C VAL A 121 -10.36 -1.87 -0.12
N PRO A 122 -11.25 -1.73 0.89
CA PRO A 122 -10.91 -2.07 2.28
C PRO A 122 -10.49 -3.53 2.47
N VAL A 123 -10.93 -4.45 1.61
CA VAL A 123 -10.54 -5.87 1.64
C VAL A 123 -9.16 -6.09 1.02
N LEU A 124 -8.75 -5.22 0.10
CA LEU A 124 -7.46 -5.25 -0.58
C LEU A 124 -6.35 -4.58 0.24
N VAL A 125 -6.67 -3.47 0.90
CA VAL A 125 -5.74 -2.73 1.76
C VAL A 125 -5.82 -3.29 3.19
N ALA A 126 -4.92 -4.22 3.52
CA ALA A 126 -4.97 -4.95 4.78
C ALA A 126 -3.58 -5.01 5.45
N SER A 127 -3.57 -5.03 6.78
CA SER A 127 -2.34 -5.22 7.54
C SER A 127 -1.72 -6.60 7.31
N LEU A 128 -0.41 -6.70 7.57
CA LEU A 128 0.29 -7.99 7.52
C LEU A 128 -0.33 -9.01 8.47
N GLN A 129 -0.66 -8.60 9.68
CA GLN A 129 -1.31 -9.46 10.66
C GLN A 129 -2.65 -10.00 10.14
N GLU A 130 -3.48 -9.16 9.52
CA GLU A 130 -4.76 -9.59 8.94
C GLU A 130 -4.55 -10.64 7.84
N ARG A 131 -3.56 -10.43 6.97
CA ARG A 131 -3.22 -11.41 5.92
C ARG A 131 -2.76 -12.73 6.49
N ILE A 132 -1.90 -12.70 7.50
CA ILE A 132 -1.40 -13.91 8.17
C ILE A 132 -2.51 -14.65 8.90
N ARG A 133 -3.40 -13.94 9.62
CA ARG A 133 -4.54 -14.55 10.33
C ARG A 133 -5.48 -15.32 9.41
N ARG A 134 -5.59 -14.91 8.15
CA ARG A 134 -6.41 -15.59 7.13
C ARG A 134 -5.72 -16.81 6.49
N LEU A 135 -4.39 -16.94 6.58
CA LEU A 135 -3.63 -18.02 5.93
C LEU A 135 -4.06 -19.44 6.39
N PRO A 136 -4.26 -19.73 7.70
CA PRO A 136 -4.69 -21.05 8.14
C PRO A 136 -6.02 -21.46 7.50
N SER A 137 -6.96 -20.52 7.38
CA SER A 137 -8.26 -20.78 6.77
C SER A 137 -8.19 -21.04 5.27
N CYS A 138 -7.10 -20.63 4.60
CA CYS A 138 -6.80 -21.03 3.22
C CYS A 138 -6.42 -22.51 3.12
N LEU A 139 -5.76 -23.05 4.15
CA LEU A 139 -5.32 -24.44 4.20
C LEU A 139 -6.50 -25.39 4.48
N GLU A 140 -7.51 -24.90 5.21
CA GLU A 140 -8.70 -25.66 5.61
C GLU A 140 -9.85 -25.58 4.59
N GLY A 141 -9.74 -24.75 3.55
CA GLY A 141 -10.76 -24.62 2.50
C GLY A 141 -12.09 -24.00 2.97
N HIS A 142 -12.14 -23.45 4.18
CA HIS A 142 -13.37 -22.97 4.83
C HIS A 142 -13.64 -21.45 4.67
N LEU A 143 -12.66 -20.67 4.19
CA LEU A 143 -12.84 -19.24 3.93
C LEU A 143 -12.61 -18.90 2.45
N GLU A 144 -13.51 -18.09 1.88
CA GLU A 144 -13.28 -17.42 0.60
C GLU A 144 -12.06 -16.51 0.73
N THR A 145 -10.92 -17.03 0.29
CA THR A 145 -9.71 -16.23 0.13
C THR A 145 -9.94 -15.13 -0.92
N LEU A 146 -9.00 -14.20 -1.02
CA LEU A 146 -8.77 -13.51 -2.30
C LEU A 146 -8.29 -14.57 -3.30
N SER A 147 -9.23 -15.33 -3.86
CA SER A 147 -8.93 -16.34 -4.88
C SER A 147 -8.24 -15.65 -6.04
N ARG A 148 -7.43 -16.39 -6.80
CA ARG A 148 -6.72 -15.84 -7.96
C ARG A 148 -7.68 -15.09 -8.90
N SER A 149 -8.84 -15.66 -9.20
CA SER A 149 -9.86 -15.02 -10.04
C SER A 149 -10.48 -13.76 -9.42
N ARG A 150 -10.49 -13.64 -8.09
CA ARG A 150 -10.93 -12.42 -7.39
C ARG A 150 -9.85 -11.33 -7.47
N ILE A 151 -8.58 -11.70 -7.30
CA ILE A 151 -7.45 -10.77 -7.42
C ILE A 151 -7.37 -10.21 -8.84
N GLU A 152 -7.43 -11.06 -9.88
CA GLU A 152 -7.39 -10.60 -11.26
C GLU A 152 -8.55 -9.64 -11.55
N ARG A 153 -9.78 -9.98 -11.13
CA ARG A 153 -10.94 -9.08 -11.25
C ARG A 153 -10.71 -7.75 -10.54
N TYR A 154 -10.17 -7.74 -9.32
CA TYR A 154 -9.92 -6.49 -8.63
C TYR A 154 -8.83 -5.65 -9.30
N LEU A 155 -7.78 -6.30 -9.79
CA LEU A 155 -6.71 -5.61 -10.51
C LEU A 155 -7.24 -4.98 -11.80
N GLU A 156 -7.96 -5.75 -12.61
CA GLU A 156 -8.51 -5.28 -13.89
C GLU A 156 -9.66 -4.28 -13.68
N ASP A 157 -10.68 -4.64 -12.89
CA ASP A 157 -11.91 -3.85 -12.77
C ASP A 157 -11.72 -2.62 -11.88
N VAL A 158 -11.00 -2.74 -10.77
CA VAL A 158 -10.89 -1.67 -9.76
C VAL A 158 -9.64 -0.83 -10.02
N GLN A 159 -8.47 -1.45 -10.00
CA GLN A 159 -7.23 -0.69 -10.08
C GLN A 159 -6.99 -0.12 -11.49
N MET A 160 -7.09 -0.95 -12.53
CA MET A 160 -6.83 -0.51 -13.90
C MET A 160 -8.04 0.24 -14.49
N ALA A 161 -9.20 -0.40 -14.61
CA ALA A 161 -10.33 0.20 -15.34
C ALA A 161 -10.97 1.39 -14.60
N CYS A 162 -11.21 1.29 -13.29
CA CYS A 162 -11.73 2.44 -12.55
C CYS A 162 -10.63 3.48 -12.30
N GLY A 163 -9.40 3.06 -12.01
CA GLY A 163 -8.30 3.99 -11.78
C GLY A 163 -7.97 4.85 -12.99
N ASP A 164 -7.84 4.25 -14.18
CA ASP A 164 -7.62 4.96 -15.45
C ASP A 164 -8.76 5.96 -15.75
N ARG A 165 -10.01 5.56 -15.47
CA ARG A 165 -11.16 6.48 -15.60
C ARG A 165 -11.08 7.64 -14.62
N CYS A 166 -10.84 7.37 -13.33
CA CYS A 166 -10.68 8.42 -12.32
C CYS A 166 -9.55 9.37 -12.69
N TRP A 167 -8.42 8.84 -13.14
CA TRP A 167 -7.27 9.63 -13.56
C TRP A 167 -7.66 10.60 -14.68
N ARG A 168 -8.30 10.10 -15.75
CA ARG A 168 -8.75 10.95 -16.87
C ARG A 168 -9.77 12.00 -16.46
N GLU A 169 -10.71 11.65 -15.58
CA GLU A 169 -11.72 12.59 -15.10
C GLU A 169 -11.09 13.68 -14.22
N LEU A 170 -10.12 13.32 -13.36
CA LEU A 170 -9.35 14.29 -12.57
C LEU A 170 -8.57 15.24 -13.48
N ASP A 171 -7.85 14.71 -14.46
CA ASP A 171 -7.10 15.52 -15.45
C ASP A 171 -8.03 16.41 -16.29
N TYR A 172 -9.25 15.96 -16.57
CA TYR A 172 -10.24 16.76 -17.30
C TYR A 172 -10.81 17.91 -16.46
N ILE A 173 -11.12 17.64 -15.19
CA ILE A 173 -11.71 18.63 -14.27
C ILE A 173 -10.68 19.67 -13.86
N ASP A 174 -9.47 19.24 -13.49
CA ASP A 174 -8.36 20.09 -13.08
C ASP A 174 -7.04 19.47 -13.54
N PRO A 175 -6.46 19.89 -14.68
CA PRO A 175 -5.19 19.36 -15.17
C PRO A 175 -4.01 19.53 -14.21
N PHE A 176 -4.13 20.38 -13.19
CA PHE A 176 -3.08 20.65 -12.20
C PHE A 176 -3.41 20.07 -10.82
N TRP A 177 -4.36 19.14 -10.74
CA TRP A 177 -4.84 18.60 -9.47
C TRP A 177 -3.72 17.99 -8.62
N LEU A 178 -2.74 17.32 -9.25
CA LEU A 178 -1.58 16.75 -8.58
C LEU A 178 -0.66 17.83 -7.99
N GLU A 179 -0.33 18.86 -8.77
CA GLU A 179 0.48 19.99 -8.34
C GLU A 179 -0.20 20.78 -7.22
N ASN A 180 -1.52 20.91 -7.28
CA ASN A 180 -2.34 21.58 -6.28
C ASN A 180 -2.29 20.81 -4.97
N ILE A 181 -2.53 19.49 -5.00
CA ILE A 181 -2.41 18.61 -3.83
C ILE A 181 -0.99 18.66 -3.26
N TYR A 182 0.04 18.54 -4.11
CA TYR A 182 1.44 18.60 -3.66
C TYR A 182 1.77 19.95 -3.02
N SER A 183 1.30 21.06 -3.59
CA SER A 183 1.50 22.41 -3.06
C SER A 183 0.80 22.61 -1.72
N GLU A 184 -0.38 22.02 -1.53
CA GLU A 184 -1.08 22.03 -0.25
C GLU A 184 -0.32 21.22 0.81
N PHE A 185 0.07 19.98 0.51
CA PHE A 185 0.81 19.12 1.43
C PHE A 185 2.19 19.67 1.79
N SER A 186 2.92 20.21 0.83
CA SER A 186 4.27 20.77 1.06
C SER A 186 4.27 21.98 2.00
N ARG A 187 3.15 22.73 2.09
CA ARG A 187 2.98 23.81 3.08
C ARG A 187 2.80 23.29 4.50
N HIS A 188 2.31 22.07 4.66
CA HIS A 188 1.97 21.46 5.96
C HIS A 188 3.01 20.45 6.45
N LEU A 189 3.91 20.00 5.59
CA LEU A 189 5.04 19.14 5.97
C LEU A 189 6.06 19.93 6.80
N PRO A 190 6.33 19.53 8.06
CA PRO A 190 7.52 20.01 8.76
C PRO A 190 8.73 19.69 7.89
N ARG A 191 9.69 20.61 7.76
CA ARG A 191 10.98 20.30 7.13
C ARG A 191 11.57 19.09 7.85
N LEU A 192 11.53 17.92 7.20
CA LEU A 192 12.02 16.66 7.75
C LEU A 192 13.52 16.81 8.03
N THR A 193 13.88 17.16 9.26
CA THR A 193 15.24 17.02 9.76
C THR A 193 15.49 15.53 9.99
N LYS A 194 16.55 15.00 9.38
CA LYS A 194 17.02 13.62 9.57
C LYS A 194 17.09 13.30 11.08
N MET A 195 16.20 12.45 11.57
CA MET A 195 16.30 11.90 12.92
C MET A 195 17.29 10.74 12.86
N ASN A 196 18.49 10.95 13.40
CA ASN A 196 19.48 9.89 13.61
C ASN A 196 18.98 8.96 14.72
N TRP A 197 18.74 7.70 14.40
CA TRP A 197 18.29 6.65 15.32
C TRP A 197 19.40 6.11 16.26
N SER A 198 20.41 6.92 16.60
CA SER A 198 21.46 6.53 17.54
C SER A 198 21.12 6.78 19.01
N SER A 199 20.01 7.45 19.32
CA SER A 199 19.69 7.90 20.69
C SER A 199 18.43 7.30 21.32
N ALA A 200 17.69 6.41 20.64
CA ALA A 200 16.45 5.83 21.19
C ALA A 200 16.60 4.43 21.82
N LEU A 201 17.84 4.00 22.14
CA LEU A 201 18.14 2.71 22.80
C LEU A 201 18.89 2.86 24.13
N VAL A 202 18.72 3.98 24.82
CA VAL A 202 19.10 4.09 26.22
C VAL A 202 17.94 4.73 26.98
N GLU A 203 17.04 3.88 27.45
CA GLU A 203 16.53 3.81 28.83
C GLU A 203 15.58 2.62 29.00
#